data_AF-A0A937MZL4-F1
#
_entry.id   AF-A0A937MZL4-F1
#
_cell.length_a   1.000
_cell.length_b   1.000
_cell.length_c   1.000
_cell.angle_alpha   90.00
_cell.angle_beta   90.00
_cell.angle_gamma   90.00
#
_symmetry.space_group_name_H-M   'P 1'
#
loop_
_entity.id
_entity.type
_entity.pdbx_description
1 polymer ?
#
loop_
_entity_poly.entity_id
_entity_poly.type
_entity_poly.pdbx_seq_one_letter_code
_entity_poly.pdbx_strand_id
1 'polypeptide(L)'
;MDNCPNDANKTGPGTCGCGVADTDSDSDGTADCNDNCPDDPDKTNTGECGCALADTDSDGDGTVDCNDSCPNDANKTSPGTCGCGVADTDSDGDGTADCNDNCPNDANKTEPGTCGCGVAETDSDSDGTADCNDNCPNDPDKIVPGVCGCELSDVDSDSDGLADCNDLCPNTPEGDEIDSDGCSVEASEPVALNLKWNKVTENSDGTECTDLSGYKIYYSTSPSGNKTLAAQVPINSPGFDIDSPSFPVTDYIDTEVSPIYYFYVTAYDSEGNESFFSEPTIYP
;
A
#
# COMPACT_ATOMS: atom_id res chain seq x y z
N MET A 1 -50.47 -97.14 19.34
CA MET A 1 -51.73 -96.41 19.08
C MET A 1 -51.34 -95.32 18.10
N ASP A 2 -51.98 -95.28 16.93
CA ASP A 2 -51.67 -94.30 15.91
C ASP A 2 -52.33 -92.97 16.29
N ASN A 3 -51.50 -91.95 16.52
CA ASN A 3 -51.96 -90.63 16.95
C ASN A 3 -52.18 -89.68 15.76
N CYS A 4 -51.99 -90.14 14.51
CA CYS A 4 -52.39 -89.45 13.28
C CYS A 4 -53.11 -90.41 12.31
N PRO A 5 -54.32 -90.89 12.65
CA PRO A 5 -54.97 -91.98 11.90
C PRO A 5 -55.29 -91.67 10.42
N ASN A 6 -55.27 -90.38 10.04
CA ASN A 6 -55.57 -89.89 8.69
C ASN A 6 -54.33 -89.41 7.92
N ASP A 7 -53.12 -89.56 8.49
CA ASP A 7 -51.86 -89.21 7.83
C ASP A 7 -51.06 -90.48 7.56
N ALA A 8 -50.99 -90.90 6.29
CA ALA A 8 -50.28 -92.12 5.92
C ALA A 8 -48.76 -92.05 6.15
N ASN A 9 -48.19 -90.84 6.31
CA ASN A 9 -46.76 -90.63 6.47
C ASN A 9 -46.34 -90.45 7.94
N LYS A 10 -47.29 -90.32 8.88
CA LYS A 10 -47.00 -90.10 10.30
C LYS A 10 -47.85 -90.99 11.19
N THR A 11 -47.23 -91.60 12.20
CA THR A 11 -47.95 -92.35 13.26
C THR A 11 -48.22 -91.50 14.52
N GLY A 12 -47.84 -90.23 14.49
CA GLY A 12 -48.06 -89.25 15.55
C GLY A 12 -47.78 -87.82 15.06
N PRO A 13 -48.35 -86.79 15.72
CA PRO A 13 -48.45 -85.44 15.14
C PRO A 13 -47.14 -84.74 14.84
N GLY A 14 -46.04 -85.06 15.52
CA GLY A 14 -44.77 -84.33 15.30
C GLY A 14 -44.90 -82.84 15.64
N THR A 15 -43.98 -82.03 15.10
CA THR A 15 -43.85 -80.60 15.40
C THR A 15 -44.80 -79.75 14.55
N CYS A 16 -45.08 -80.19 13.32
CA CYS A 16 -46.00 -79.55 12.38
C CYS A 16 -47.45 -80.08 12.44
N GLY A 17 -47.73 -81.04 13.32
CA GLY A 17 -49.02 -81.71 13.38
C GLY A 17 -49.21 -82.80 12.32
N CYS A 18 -50.37 -83.47 12.37
CA CYS A 18 -50.74 -84.47 11.36
C CYS A 18 -51.05 -83.78 10.02
N GLY A 19 -50.57 -84.34 8.91
CA GLY A 19 -50.85 -83.90 7.54
C GLY A 19 -49.84 -82.93 6.93
N VAL A 20 -48.84 -82.47 7.70
CA VAL A 20 -47.75 -81.58 7.24
C VAL A 20 -46.43 -82.27 7.56
N ALA A 21 -45.51 -82.42 6.60
CA ALA A 21 -44.21 -83.02 6.87
C ALA A 21 -43.41 -82.18 7.87
N ASP A 22 -42.69 -82.84 8.79
CA ASP A 22 -41.73 -82.17 9.69
C ASP A 22 -40.38 -81.98 8.96
N THR A 23 -40.43 -81.41 7.74
CA THR A 23 -39.23 -81.07 6.97
C THR A 23 -38.55 -79.88 7.65
N ASP A 24 -37.21 -79.89 7.64
CA ASP A 24 -36.33 -78.84 8.12
C ASP A 24 -35.29 -78.65 7.00
N SER A 25 -35.52 -77.66 6.15
CA SER A 25 -34.87 -77.50 4.85
C SER A 25 -33.44 -76.98 4.96
N ASP A 26 -33.15 -76.13 5.93
CA ASP A 26 -31.82 -75.59 6.21
C ASP A 26 -31.08 -76.31 7.36
N SER A 27 -31.76 -77.21 8.06
CA SER A 27 -31.23 -78.04 9.15
C SER A 27 -30.82 -77.24 10.40
N ASP A 28 -31.52 -76.15 10.69
CA ASP A 28 -31.31 -75.32 11.89
C ASP A 28 -31.96 -75.90 13.17
N GLY A 29 -32.80 -76.92 12.99
CA GLY A 29 -33.54 -77.60 14.05
C GLY A 29 -34.99 -77.16 14.18
N THR A 30 -35.46 -76.22 13.36
CA THR A 30 -36.83 -75.73 13.28
C THR A 30 -37.47 -76.25 12.00
N ALA A 31 -38.56 -77.00 12.13
CA ALA A 31 -39.25 -77.49 10.95
C ALA A 31 -39.88 -76.33 10.16
N ASP A 32 -39.83 -76.40 8.82
CA ASP A 32 -40.27 -75.38 7.85
C ASP A 32 -41.66 -74.78 8.17
N CYS A 33 -42.55 -75.58 8.76
CA CYS A 33 -43.91 -75.15 9.11
C CYS A 33 -43.98 -74.12 10.25
N ASN A 34 -42.94 -74.05 11.08
CA ASN A 34 -42.79 -73.16 12.22
C ASN A 34 -41.59 -72.23 12.05
N ASP A 35 -40.90 -72.29 10.92
CA ASP A 35 -39.79 -71.44 10.57
C ASP A 35 -40.25 -70.32 9.62
N ASN A 36 -40.00 -69.07 9.99
CA ASN A 36 -40.31 -67.94 9.12
C ASN A 36 -39.21 -67.67 8.07
N CYS A 37 -38.12 -68.43 8.15
CA CYS A 37 -36.93 -68.37 7.31
C CYS A 37 -36.42 -69.77 6.93
N PRO A 38 -37.23 -70.62 6.27
CA PRO A 38 -36.94 -72.06 6.12
C PRO A 38 -35.68 -72.44 5.32
N ASP A 39 -35.00 -71.45 4.75
CA ASP A 39 -33.80 -71.63 3.93
C ASP A 39 -32.56 -70.94 4.58
N ASP A 40 -32.68 -70.41 5.79
CA ASP A 40 -31.62 -69.67 6.50
C ASP A 40 -31.24 -70.33 7.83
N PRO A 41 -30.12 -71.08 7.86
CA PRO A 41 -29.75 -71.87 9.03
C PRO A 41 -29.33 -71.03 10.25
N ASP A 42 -29.16 -69.72 10.11
CA ASP A 42 -28.77 -68.82 11.20
C ASP A 42 -29.98 -68.06 11.78
N LYS A 43 -31.18 -68.17 11.19
CA LYS A 43 -32.39 -67.47 11.65
C LYS A 43 -33.67 -68.28 11.46
N THR A 44 -34.47 -68.36 12.53
CA THR A 44 -35.85 -68.88 12.48
C THR A 44 -36.93 -67.80 12.29
N ASN A 45 -36.53 -66.53 12.37
CA ASN A 45 -37.41 -65.37 12.32
C ASN A 45 -36.84 -64.34 11.33
N THR A 46 -37.73 -63.71 10.56
CA THR A 46 -37.32 -62.76 9.51
C THR A 46 -36.58 -61.53 10.03
N GLY A 47 -36.69 -61.17 11.31
CA GLY A 47 -35.99 -59.99 11.85
C GLY A 47 -36.29 -58.69 11.09
N GLU A 48 -35.37 -57.73 11.18
CA GLU A 48 -35.45 -56.45 10.48
C GLU A 48 -34.74 -56.48 9.11
N CYS A 49 -33.67 -57.26 9.00
CA CYS A 49 -32.88 -57.43 7.78
C CYS A 49 -33.36 -58.58 6.88
N GLY A 50 -34.44 -59.27 7.24
CA GLY A 50 -34.87 -60.50 6.58
C GLY A 50 -34.09 -61.72 7.09
N CYS A 51 -34.31 -62.86 6.43
CA CYS A 51 -33.64 -64.11 6.79
C CYS A 51 -32.12 -64.00 6.54
N ALA A 52 -31.73 -63.73 5.28
CA ALA A 52 -30.35 -63.83 4.76
C ALA A 52 -29.28 -62.90 5.37
N LEU A 53 -29.66 -61.94 6.20
CA LEU A 53 -28.75 -60.93 6.73
C LEU A 53 -28.91 -60.86 8.25
N ALA A 54 -27.82 -60.98 8.99
CA ALA A 54 -27.85 -60.82 10.44
C ALA A 54 -28.39 -59.44 10.85
N ASP A 55 -29.23 -59.40 11.87
CA ASP A 55 -29.70 -58.14 12.50
C ASP A 55 -28.60 -57.57 13.41
N THR A 56 -27.44 -57.28 12.82
CA THR A 56 -26.28 -56.70 13.53
C THR A 56 -26.48 -55.20 13.64
N ASP A 57 -26.15 -54.64 14.80
CA ASP A 57 -26.08 -53.21 15.07
C ASP A 57 -24.64 -52.93 15.53
N SER A 58 -23.81 -52.48 14.59
CA SER A 58 -22.36 -52.41 14.74
C SER A 58 -21.91 -51.28 15.67
N ASP A 59 -22.67 -50.19 15.77
CA ASP A 59 -22.33 -49.03 16.60
C ASP A 59 -23.22 -48.85 17.85
N GLY A 60 -24.31 -49.61 17.94
CA GLY A 60 -25.17 -49.67 19.11
C GLY A 60 -26.16 -48.51 19.22
N ASP A 61 -26.51 -47.86 18.10
CA ASP A 61 -27.48 -46.75 18.09
C ASP A 61 -28.96 -47.20 18.10
N GLY A 62 -29.17 -48.51 17.94
CA GLY A 62 -30.48 -49.13 17.90
C GLY A 62 -31.03 -49.34 16.49
N THR A 63 -30.28 -49.00 15.45
CA THR A 63 -30.59 -49.26 14.04
C THR A 63 -29.69 -50.36 13.52
N VAL A 64 -30.28 -51.44 13.01
CA VAL A 64 -29.48 -52.53 12.43
C VAL A 64 -28.77 -52.08 11.16
N ASP A 65 -27.56 -52.58 10.93
CA ASP A 65 -26.63 -52.20 9.86
C ASP A 65 -27.27 -52.22 8.46
N CYS A 66 -28.23 -53.13 8.22
CA CYS A 66 -28.91 -53.22 6.92
C CYS A 66 -29.89 -52.07 6.65
N ASN A 67 -30.35 -51.40 7.71
CA ASN A 67 -31.27 -50.26 7.68
C ASN A 67 -30.58 -48.95 8.07
N ASP A 68 -29.32 -49.02 8.50
CA ASP A 68 -28.50 -47.88 8.86
C ASP A 68 -27.64 -47.42 7.68
N SER A 69 -27.74 -46.15 7.29
CA SER A 69 -26.89 -45.57 6.26
C SER A 69 -25.52 -45.11 6.79
N CYS A 70 -25.31 -45.20 8.10
CA CYS A 70 -24.11 -44.87 8.83
C CYS A 70 -23.79 -45.92 9.91
N PRO A 71 -23.60 -47.21 9.55
CA PRO A 71 -23.52 -48.36 10.48
C PRO A 71 -22.31 -48.38 11.43
N ASN A 72 -21.53 -47.31 11.49
CA ASN A 72 -20.39 -47.17 12.39
C ASN A 72 -20.37 -45.80 13.10
N ASP A 73 -21.44 -45.00 13.03
CA ASP A 73 -21.59 -43.71 13.68
C ASP A 73 -22.84 -43.67 14.55
N ALA A 74 -22.67 -44.00 15.84
CA ALA A 74 -23.78 -44.13 16.77
C ALA A 74 -24.59 -42.84 17.04
N ASN A 75 -24.20 -41.70 16.46
CA ASN A 75 -24.94 -40.45 16.58
C ASN A 75 -25.82 -40.16 15.34
N LYS A 76 -25.70 -40.97 14.28
CA LYS A 76 -26.38 -40.75 13.01
C LYS A 76 -26.78 -42.06 12.36
N THR A 77 -28.05 -42.16 11.98
CA THR A 77 -28.57 -43.23 11.11
C THR A 77 -28.58 -42.87 9.62
N SER A 78 -28.23 -41.61 9.31
CA SER A 78 -28.19 -41.04 7.97
C SER A 78 -27.00 -40.10 7.83
N PRO A 79 -26.28 -40.09 6.69
CA PRO A 79 -25.05 -39.31 6.55
C PRO A 79 -25.22 -37.80 6.79
N GLY A 80 -26.39 -37.24 6.51
CA GLY A 80 -26.56 -35.79 6.57
C GLY A 80 -25.68 -35.04 5.56
N THR A 81 -25.37 -33.78 5.84
CA THR A 81 -24.63 -32.89 4.93
C THR A 81 -23.12 -33.11 5.04
N CYS A 82 -22.64 -33.40 6.24
CA CYS A 82 -21.23 -33.65 6.54
C CYS A 82 -20.81 -35.12 6.41
N GLY A 83 -21.77 -36.02 6.15
CA GLY A 83 -21.52 -37.45 6.12
C GLY A 83 -21.55 -38.10 7.52
N CYS A 84 -21.34 -39.42 7.55
CA CYS A 84 -21.20 -40.17 8.79
C CYS A 84 -19.88 -39.78 9.50
N GLY A 85 -19.89 -39.77 10.82
CA GLY A 85 -18.74 -39.48 11.68
C GLY A 85 -18.45 -37.99 11.89
N VAL A 86 -19.22 -37.09 11.26
CA VAL A 86 -19.04 -35.64 11.38
C VAL A 86 -20.39 -35.00 11.66
N ALA A 87 -20.53 -34.26 12.76
CA ALA A 87 -21.79 -33.60 13.10
C ALA A 87 -22.19 -32.54 12.07
N ASP A 88 -23.49 -32.43 11.76
CA ASP A 88 -24.05 -31.35 10.95
C ASP A 88 -24.29 -30.09 11.80
N THR A 89 -23.32 -29.74 12.63
CA THR A 89 -23.36 -28.51 13.44
C THR A 89 -23.30 -27.30 12.52
N ASP A 90 -24.11 -26.30 12.80
CA ASP A 90 -24.14 -24.98 12.17
C ASP A 90 -23.95 -23.98 13.31
N SER A 91 -22.72 -23.52 13.48
CA SER A 91 -22.28 -22.78 14.67
C SER A 91 -22.77 -21.34 14.70
N ASP A 92 -23.00 -20.71 13.55
CA ASP A 92 -23.48 -19.32 13.45
C ASP A 92 -24.95 -19.20 13.00
N GLY A 93 -25.55 -20.29 12.54
CA GLY A 93 -26.96 -20.38 12.19
C GLY A 93 -27.30 -19.81 10.80
N ASP A 94 -26.33 -19.77 9.88
CA ASP A 94 -26.56 -19.28 8.50
C ASP A 94 -27.22 -20.31 7.57
N GLY A 95 -27.32 -21.56 8.04
CA GLY A 95 -27.89 -22.69 7.31
C GLY A 95 -26.85 -23.59 6.64
N THR A 96 -25.56 -23.26 6.74
CA THR A 96 -24.44 -24.05 6.24
C THR A 96 -23.78 -24.77 7.41
N ALA A 97 -23.70 -26.10 7.33
CA ALA A 97 -23.02 -26.85 8.37
C ALA A 97 -21.51 -26.53 8.37
N ASP A 98 -20.90 -26.45 9.55
CA ASP A 98 -19.50 -26.08 9.79
C ASP A 98 -18.50 -26.86 8.91
N CYS A 99 -18.83 -28.11 8.55
CA CYS A 99 -17.98 -28.94 7.69
C CYS A 99 -17.89 -28.45 6.23
N ASN A 100 -18.85 -27.63 5.80
CA ASN A 100 -18.99 -27.06 4.46
C ASN A 100 -18.95 -25.52 4.50
N ASP A 101 -18.69 -24.93 5.65
CA ASP A 101 -18.62 -23.50 5.86
C ASP A 101 -17.16 -23.07 6.07
N ASN A 102 -16.64 -22.21 5.19
CA ASN A 102 -15.29 -21.67 5.32
C ASN A 102 -15.23 -20.49 6.31
N CYS A 103 -16.37 -20.07 6.83
CA CYS A 103 -16.56 -19.02 7.84
C CYS A 103 -17.56 -19.45 8.94
N PRO A 104 -17.33 -20.55 9.67
CA PRO A 104 -18.31 -21.19 10.56
C PRO A 104 -18.71 -20.39 11.82
N ASN A 105 -18.31 -19.12 11.91
CA ASN A 105 -18.68 -18.22 13.01
C ASN A 105 -19.15 -16.85 12.50
N ASP A 106 -19.40 -16.69 11.19
CA ASP A 106 -19.89 -15.46 10.57
C ASP A 106 -21.16 -15.72 9.76
N ALA A 107 -22.31 -15.51 10.40
CA ALA A 107 -23.61 -15.81 9.81
C ALA A 107 -23.98 -15.03 8.53
N ASN A 108 -23.14 -14.08 8.09
CA ASN A 108 -23.34 -13.34 6.85
C ASN A 108 -22.49 -13.88 5.69
N LYS A 109 -21.61 -14.85 5.93
CA LYS A 109 -20.65 -15.36 4.96
C LYS A 109 -20.41 -16.84 5.16
N THR A 110 -20.53 -17.61 4.08
CA THR A 110 -20.06 -19.00 4.00
C THR A 110 -18.64 -19.12 3.43
N GLU A 111 -18.12 -18.02 2.89
CA GLU A 111 -16.80 -17.92 2.27
C GLU A 111 -16.10 -16.64 2.73
N PRO A 112 -14.77 -16.66 2.99
CA PRO A 112 -14.06 -15.51 3.56
C PRO A 112 -14.15 -14.22 2.74
N GLY A 113 -14.26 -14.31 1.41
CA GLY A 113 -14.18 -13.13 0.54
C GLY A 113 -12.80 -12.46 0.60
N THR A 114 -12.74 -11.17 0.25
CA THR A 114 -11.47 -10.41 0.19
C THR A 114 -11.07 -9.88 1.56
N CYS A 115 -12.05 -9.56 2.40
CA CYS A 115 -11.84 -9.06 3.76
C CYS A 115 -11.72 -10.17 4.82
N GLY A 116 -11.99 -11.42 4.45
CA GLY A 116 -12.05 -12.54 5.39
C GLY A 116 -13.41 -12.64 6.10
N CYS A 117 -13.55 -13.67 6.93
CA CYS A 117 -14.73 -13.85 7.77
C CYS A 117 -14.83 -12.76 8.84
N GLY A 118 -16.03 -12.35 9.19
CA GLY A 118 -16.35 -11.37 10.23
C GLY A 118 -16.17 -9.91 9.81
N VAL A 119 -15.77 -9.65 8.56
CA VAL A 119 -15.55 -8.30 8.03
C VAL A 119 -16.39 -8.12 6.76
N ALA A 120 -17.22 -7.09 6.69
CA ALA A 120 -18.05 -6.86 5.51
C ALA A 120 -17.21 -6.47 4.27
N GLU A 121 -17.65 -6.88 3.08
CA GLU A 121 -17.10 -6.44 1.80
C GLU A 121 -17.73 -5.09 1.39
N THR A 122 -17.77 -4.14 2.32
CA THR A 122 -18.26 -2.78 2.07
C THR A 122 -17.28 -2.06 1.17
N ASP A 123 -17.79 -1.34 0.19
CA ASP A 123 -17.05 -0.48 -0.72
C ASP A 123 -17.77 0.89 -0.68
N SER A 124 -17.25 1.77 0.16
CA SER A 124 -17.92 2.99 0.60
C SER A 124 -17.97 4.08 -0.48
N ASP A 125 -16.98 4.15 -1.37
CA ASP A 125 -16.92 5.10 -2.48
C ASP A 125 -17.22 4.49 -3.85
N SER A 126 -17.41 3.17 -3.91
CA SER A 126 -17.77 2.42 -5.13
C SER A 126 -16.65 2.40 -6.18
N ASP A 127 -15.39 2.42 -5.76
CA ASP A 127 -14.22 2.31 -6.63
C ASP A 127 -13.89 0.87 -7.07
N GLY A 128 -14.54 -0.11 -6.42
CA GLY A 128 -14.36 -1.55 -6.66
C GLY A 128 -13.42 -2.24 -5.66
N THR A 129 -12.86 -1.51 -4.70
CA THR A 129 -11.99 -2.00 -3.63
C THR A 129 -12.76 -1.95 -2.33
N ALA A 130 -12.88 -3.09 -1.66
CA ALA A 130 -13.53 -3.11 -0.35
C ALA A 130 -12.72 -2.29 0.67
N ASP A 131 -13.41 -1.58 1.56
CA ASP A 131 -12.85 -0.69 2.60
C ASP A 131 -11.74 -1.36 3.42
N CYS A 132 -11.80 -2.68 3.61
CA CYS A 132 -10.80 -3.45 4.35
C CYS A 132 -9.42 -3.51 3.66
N ASN A 133 -9.39 -3.28 2.34
CA ASN A 133 -8.22 -3.28 1.47
C ASN A 133 -7.98 -1.91 0.82
N ASP A 134 -8.76 -0.91 1.20
CA ASP A 134 -8.67 0.45 0.70
C ASP A 134 -8.10 1.39 1.77
N ASN A 135 -7.00 2.08 1.45
CA ASN A 135 -6.40 3.05 2.36
C ASN A 135 -7.06 4.45 2.25
N CYS A 136 -7.99 4.59 1.31
CA CYS A 136 -8.75 5.79 1.01
C CYS A 136 -10.24 5.45 0.77
N PRO A 137 -10.93 4.82 1.73
CA PRO A 137 -12.28 4.25 1.55
C PRO A 137 -13.42 5.25 1.29
N ASN A 138 -13.11 6.53 1.05
CA ASN A 138 -14.11 7.55 0.68
C ASN A 138 -13.67 8.35 -0.57
N ASP A 139 -12.62 7.92 -1.26
CA ASP A 139 -12.06 8.57 -2.43
C ASP A 139 -12.11 7.64 -3.66
N PRO A 140 -13.14 7.79 -4.53
CA PRO A 140 -13.35 6.86 -5.64
C PRO A 140 -12.25 6.91 -6.72
N ASP A 141 -11.34 7.87 -6.65
CA ASP A 141 -10.23 8.02 -7.60
C ASP A 141 -8.92 7.39 -7.06
N LYS A 142 -8.87 6.96 -5.79
CA LYS A 142 -7.65 6.43 -5.16
C LYS A 142 -7.91 5.32 -4.14
N ILE A 143 -7.16 4.22 -4.28
CA ILE A 143 -7.04 3.18 -3.24
C ILE A 143 -5.87 3.39 -2.27
N VAL A 144 -4.99 4.35 -2.57
CA VAL A 144 -3.81 4.71 -1.78
C VAL A 144 -3.66 6.22 -1.70
N PRO A 145 -3.26 6.81 -0.55
CA PRO A 145 -3.29 8.26 -0.39
C PRO A 145 -2.39 9.05 -1.33
N GLY A 146 -1.30 8.49 -1.85
CA GLY A 146 -0.36 9.26 -2.67
C GLY A 146 0.33 10.40 -1.89
N VAL A 147 0.74 11.46 -2.58
CA VAL A 147 1.51 12.59 -2.03
C VAL A 147 0.59 13.62 -1.37
N CYS A 148 -0.59 13.83 -1.96
CA CYS A 148 -1.61 14.77 -1.49
C CYS A 148 -2.58 14.16 -0.48
N GLY A 149 -2.47 12.86 -0.21
CA GLY A 149 -3.46 12.13 0.57
C GLY A 149 -4.69 11.74 -0.25
N CYS A 150 -5.67 11.14 0.41
CA CYS A 150 -6.98 10.86 -0.20
C CYS A 150 -7.73 12.17 -0.47
N GLU A 151 -8.70 12.12 -1.38
CA GLU A 151 -9.60 13.20 -1.83
C GLU A 151 -8.94 14.32 -2.65
N LEU A 152 -7.61 14.38 -2.71
CA LEU A 152 -6.85 15.40 -3.44
C LEU A 152 -6.02 14.78 -4.57
N SER A 153 -6.06 15.36 -5.76
CA SER A 153 -5.30 14.87 -6.92
C SER A 153 -3.78 15.01 -6.74
N ASP A 154 -3.00 14.01 -7.14
CA ASP A 154 -1.52 14.06 -7.20
C ASP A 154 -1.00 14.63 -8.54
N VAL A 155 -1.80 15.46 -9.21
CA VAL A 155 -1.38 16.14 -10.45
C VAL A 155 -0.32 17.17 -10.11
N ASP A 156 0.69 17.23 -10.99
CA ASP A 156 1.75 18.22 -11.03
C ASP A 156 1.56 18.95 -12.38
N SER A 157 1.01 20.17 -12.32
CA SER A 157 0.49 20.90 -13.47
C SER A 157 1.59 21.48 -14.38
N ASP A 158 2.73 21.85 -13.81
CA ASP A 158 3.87 22.41 -14.55
C ASP A 158 5.06 21.44 -14.67
N SER A 159 4.95 20.25 -14.06
CA SER A 159 5.94 19.17 -14.12
C SER A 159 7.27 19.54 -13.47
N ASP A 160 7.24 20.38 -12.44
CA ASP A 160 8.42 20.81 -11.68
C ASP A 160 8.86 19.79 -10.60
N GLY A 161 8.05 18.77 -10.36
CA GLY A 161 8.30 17.68 -9.42
C GLY A 161 7.52 17.80 -8.10
N LEU A 162 6.74 18.86 -7.91
CA LEU A 162 5.87 19.07 -6.76
C LEU A 162 4.40 18.95 -7.20
N ALA A 163 3.66 18.03 -6.58
CA ALA A 163 2.22 17.95 -6.85
C ALA A 163 1.53 19.26 -6.43
N ASP A 164 0.52 19.70 -7.18
CA ASP A 164 -0.19 20.98 -7.03
C ASP A 164 -0.67 21.25 -5.59
N CYS A 165 -0.97 20.20 -4.83
CA CYS A 165 -1.41 20.29 -3.44
C CYS A 165 -0.31 20.75 -2.46
N ASN A 166 0.95 20.54 -2.84
CA ASN A 166 2.15 20.90 -2.08
C ASN A 166 2.92 22.06 -2.73
N ASP A 167 2.46 22.53 -3.89
CA ASP A 167 3.09 23.59 -4.67
C ASP A 167 2.42 24.95 -4.43
N LEU A 168 3.21 25.95 -4.01
CA LEU A 168 2.72 27.32 -3.85
C LEU A 168 2.62 28.07 -5.19
N CYS A 169 3.31 27.58 -6.21
CA CYS A 169 3.43 28.10 -7.55
C CYS A 169 3.13 27.02 -8.63
N PRO A 170 1.91 26.44 -8.69
CA PRO A 170 1.53 25.30 -9.57
C PRO A 170 1.49 25.57 -11.08
N ASN A 171 2.08 26.68 -11.52
CA ASN A 171 2.19 27.08 -12.92
C ASN A 171 3.55 27.75 -13.19
N THR A 172 4.59 27.33 -12.50
CA THR A 172 5.97 27.76 -12.73
C THR A 172 6.37 27.46 -14.18
N PRO A 173 6.97 28.43 -14.90
CA PRO A 173 7.39 28.21 -16.28
C PRO A 173 8.36 27.03 -16.42
N GLU A 174 8.11 26.17 -17.41
CA GLU A 174 8.96 25.03 -17.72
C GLU A 174 10.42 25.47 -17.95
N GLY A 175 11.33 24.90 -17.15
CA GLY A 175 12.77 25.14 -17.25
C GLY A 175 13.33 26.19 -16.27
N ASP A 176 12.48 26.81 -15.45
CA ASP A 176 12.95 27.59 -14.30
C ASP A 176 13.55 26.67 -13.24
N GLU A 177 14.62 27.13 -12.58
CA GLU A 177 15.06 26.52 -11.32
C GLU A 177 14.04 26.92 -10.24
N ILE A 178 13.61 25.97 -9.41
CA ILE A 178 12.61 26.19 -8.37
C ILE A 178 13.22 26.13 -6.97
N ASP A 179 12.59 26.79 -6.01
CA ASP A 179 12.85 26.57 -4.59
C ASP A 179 12.02 25.39 -4.02
N SER A 180 12.03 25.21 -2.70
CA SER A 180 11.29 24.13 -2.05
C SER A 180 9.77 24.28 -2.10
N ASP A 181 9.29 25.46 -2.48
CA ASP A 181 7.87 25.79 -2.53
C ASP A 181 7.32 25.71 -3.96
N GLY A 182 8.11 25.21 -4.93
CA GLY A 182 7.75 25.10 -6.35
C GLY A 182 7.87 26.41 -7.13
N CYS A 183 8.42 27.47 -6.52
CA CYS A 183 8.45 28.79 -7.12
C CYS A 183 9.78 29.06 -7.83
N SER A 184 9.73 29.70 -9.01
CA SER A 184 10.93 30.14 -9.74
C SER A 184 11.90 30.91 -8.84
N VAL A 185 13.13 30.43 -8.72
CA VAL A 185 14.21 31.24 -8.16
C VAL A 185 14.62 32.27 -9.22
N GLU A 186 14.18 33.50 -9.02
CA GLU A 186 14.68 34.63 -9.83
C GLU A 186 16.21 34.62 -9.75
N ALA A 187 16.86 34.28 -10.87
CA ALA A 187 18.30 34.40 -11.01
C ALA A 187 18.64 35.87 -10.73
N SER A 188 19.17 36.16 -9.55
CA SER A 188 19.61 37.50 -9.22
C SER A 188 20.66 37.91 -10.23
N GLU A 189 20.31 38.73 -11.22
CA GLU A 189 21.28 39.28 -12.15
C GLU A 189 22.41 39.91 -11.31
N PRO A 190 23.70 39.72 -11.66
CA PRO A 190 24.78 40.29 -10.89
C PRO A 190 24.58 41.80 -10.85
N VAL A 191 24.27 42.33 -9.66
CA VAL A 191 24.09 43.76 -9.46
C VAL A 191 25.40 44.43 -9.89
N ALA A 192 25.35 45.20 -10.98
CA ALA A 192 26.50 45.94 -11.45
C ALA A 192 26.87 47.01 -10.41
N LEU A 193 27.82 46.71 -9.53
CA LEU A 193 28.34 47.65 -8.55
C LEU A 193 29.25 48.64 -9.26
N ASN A 194 28.86 49.91 -9.22
CA ASN A 194 29.60 51.00 -9.86
C ASN A 194 30.21 51.90 -8.79
N LEU A 195 31.55 51.93 -8.73
CA LEU A 195 32.33 52.89 -7.95
C LEU A 195 32.14 54.28 -8.55
N LYS A 196 31.85 55.28 -7.72
CA LYS A 196 31.70 56.68 -8.13
C LYS A 196 32.62 57.56 -7.29
N TRP A 197 33.25 58.54 -7.92
CA TRP A 197 34.08 59.52 -7.22
C TRP A 197 33.84 60.93 -7.76
N ASN A 198 34.45 61.93 -7.13
CA ASN A 198 34.36 63.31 -7.58
C ASN A 198 35.53 63.62 -8.53
N LYS A 199 35.26 64.44 -9.55
CA LYS A 199 36.30 64.99 -10.43
C LYS A 199 37.35 65.76 -9.63
N VAL A 200 38.62 65.52 -9.92
CA VAL A 200 39.71 66.32 -9.38
C VAL A 200 39.83 67.63 -10.17
N THR A 201 39.79 68.77 -9.47
CA THR A 201 39.87 70.11 -10.07
C THR A 201 41.07 70.92 -9.59
N GLU A 202 41.78 70.47 -8.56
CA GLU A 202 42.90 71.19 -7.94
C GLU A 202 44.08 70.24 -7.66
N ASN A 203 45.29 70.76 -7.83
CA ASN A 203 46.54 70.11 -7.47
C ASN A 203 46.81 70.22 -5.96
N SER A 204 47.77 69.43 -5.46
CA SER A 204 48.15 69.44 -4.04
C SER A 204 48.66 70.79 -3.51
N ASP A 205 49.11 71.69 -4.39
CA ASP A 205 49.54 73.05 -4.08
C ASP A 205 48.41 74.10 -4.14
N GLY A 206 47.18 73.67 -4.44
CA GLY A 206 45.99 74.52 -4.55
C GLY A 206 45.84 75.22 -5.91
N THR A 207 46.68 74.90 -6.91
CA THR A 207 46.49 75.38 -8.28
C THR A 207 45.43 74.56 -9.02
N GLU A 208 44.85 75.11 -10.09
CA GLU A 208 43.88 74.39 -10.92
C GLU A 208 44.55 73.19 -11.62
N CYS A 209 43.93 72.01 -11.53
CA CYS A 209 44.43 70.79 -12.16
C CYS A 209 44.09 70.83 -13.66
N THR A 210 45.11 71.09 -14.49
CA THR A 210 44.97 71.22 -15.96
C THR A 210 45.64 70.09 -16.73
N ASP A 211 46.34 69.20 -16.04
CA ASP A 211 47.19 68.11 -16.54
C ASP A 211 46.67 66.71 -16.18
N LEU A 212 45.44 66.63 -15.64
CA LEU A 212 44.77 65.37 -15.33
C LEU A 212 44.71 64.46 -16.56
N SER A 213 45.29 63.27 -16.46
CA SER A 213 45.35 62.28 -17.54
C SER A 213 44.46 61.06 -17.29
N GLY A 214 44.09 60.79 -16.04
CA GLY A 214 43.12 59.74 -15.71
C GLY A 214 43.09 59.41 -14.23
N TYR A 215 42.47 58.26 -13.94
CA TYR A 215 42.37 57.70 -12.60
C TYR A 215 42.91 56.28 -12.54
N LYS A 216 43.43 55.86 -11.39
CA LYS A 216 43.72 54.46 -11.07
C LYS A 216 42.85 54.01 -9.92
N ILE A 217 42.31 52.81 -10.06
CA ILE A 217 41.38 52.21 -9.12
C ILE A 217 42.10 51.06 -8.45
N TYR A 218 42.06 51.06 -7.12
CA TYR A 218 42.68 50.05 -6.30
C TYR A 218 41.64 49.42 -5.39
N TYR A 219 41.89 48.18 -4.98
CA TYR A 219 41.03 47.47 -4.04
C TYR A 219 41.84 46.72 -2.98
N SER A 220 41.20 46.44 -1.84
CA SER A 220 41.75 45.67 -0.73
C SER A 220 40.60 45.00 0.04
N THR A 221 40.86 43.86 0.67
CA THR A 221 39.93 43.17 1.60
C THR A 221 40.12 43.61 3.06
N SER A 222 41.00 44.60 3.30
CA SER A 222 41.25 45.18 4.63
C SER A 222 41.60 46.66 4.52
N PRO A 223 41.12 47.54 5.43
CA PRO A 223 41.40 48.98 5.36
C PRO A 223 42.90 49.31 5.43
N SER A 224 43.67 48.51 6.17
CA SER A 224 45.11 48.62 6.35
C SER A 224 45.92 47.66 5.47
N GLY A 225 45.24 46.91 4.61
CA GLY A 225 45.84 45.94 3.70
C GLY A 225 46.61 46.59 2.55
N ASN A 226 47.41 45.75 1.86
CA ASN A 226 48.04 46.13 0.61
C ASN A 226 46.96 46.37 -0.45
N LYS A 227 47.06 47.50 -1.15
CA LYS A 227 46.14 47.91 -2.21
C LYS A 227 46.59 47.31 -3.52
N THR A 228 45.73 46.55 -4.18
CA THR A 228 45.97 45.96 -5.50
C THR A 228 45.37 46.87 -6.56
N LEU A 229 46.12 47.15 -7.64
CA LEU A 229 45.61 47.92 -8.77
C LEU A 229 44.58 47.07 -9.53
N ALA A 230 43.34 47.54 -9.58
CA ALA A 230 42.26 46.95 -10.37
C ALA A 230 42.29 47.44 -11.82
N ALA A 231 42.30 48.76 -12.00
CA ALA A 231 42.17 49.37 -13.32
C ALA A 231 42.83 50.74 -13.42
N GLN A 232 43.18 51.13 -14.64
CA GLN A 232 43.60 52.49 -14.99
C GLN A 232 42.65 53.03 -16.06
N VAL A 233 42.03 54.17 -15.77
CA VAL A 233 40.97 54.80 -16.58
C VAL A 233 41.45 56.17 -17.08
N PRO A 234 42.02 56.26 -18.29
CA PRO A 234 42.33 57.53 -18.92
C PRO A 234 41.07 58.41 -19.10
N ILE A 235 41.20 59.74 -18.95
CA ILE A 235 40.05 60.65 -19.13
C ILE A 235 39.45 60.63 -20.54
N ASN A 236 40.23 60.21 -21.53
CA ASN A 236 39.81 60.11 -22.93
C ASN A 236 39.26 58.71 -23.29
N SER A 237 38.99 57.87 -22.28
CA SER A 237 38.45 56.53 -22.51
C SER A 237 37.02 56.61 -23.06
N PRO A 238 36.65 55.83 -24.08
CA PRO A 238 35.29 55.80 -24.60
C PRO A 238 34.27 55.48 -23.50
N GLY A 239 33.24 56.31 -23.37
CA GLY A 239 32.16 56.10 -22.39
C GLY A 239 32.48 56.59 -20.96
N PHE A 240 33.66 57.15 -20.71
CA PHE A 240 33.98 57.76 -19.42
C PHE A 240 33.48 59.22 -19.35
N ASP A 241 32.63 59.52 -18.36
CA ASP A 241 32.19 60.88 -18.06
C ASP A 241 33.09 61.48 -16.97
N ILE A 242 33.93 62.45 -17.33
CA ILE A 242 34.84 63.09 -16.39
C ILE A 242 34.13 63.93 -15.33
N ASP A 243 32.93 64.43 -15.61
CA ASP A 243 32.15 65.25 -14.67
C ASP A 243 31.30 64.38 -13.73
N SER A 244 31.08 63.12 -14.07
CA SER A 244 30.47 62.10 -13.20
C SER A 244 31.24 60.77 -13.27
N PRO A 245 32.47 60.73 -12.75
CA PRO A 245 33.36 59.61 -13.02
C PRO A 245 32.90 58.36 -12.24
N SER A 246 32.81 57.25 -12.97
CA SER A 246 32.39 55.97 -12.43
C SER A 246 33.07 54.78 -13.11
N PHE A 247 33.10 53.64 -12.41
CA PHE A 247 33.71 52.41 -12.93
C PHE A 247 33.02 51.16 -12.35
N PRO A 248 32.69 50.15 -13.17
CA PRO A 248 32.12 48.90 -12.70
C PRO A 248 33.18 48.10 -11.95
N VAL A 249 32.92 47.75 -10.70
CA VAL A 249 33.84 47.00 -9.83
C VAL A 249 33.41 45.55 -9.59
N THR A 250 32.30 45.11 -10.19
CA THR A 250 31.72 43.77 -10.01
C THR A 250 32.73 42.64 -10.24
N ASP A 251 33.59 42.75 -11.25
CA ASP A 251 34.59 41.71 -11.58
C ASP A 251 35.71 41.55 -10.53
N TYR A 252 35.80 42.48 -9.56
CA TYR A 252 36.84 42.49 -8.52
C TYR A 252 36.30 42.07 -7.14
N ILE A 253 35.00 41.81 -7.03
CA ILE A 253 34.30 41.45 -5.81
C ILE A 253 33.86 39.99 -5.92
N ASP A 254 34.15 39.20 -4.89
CA ASP A 254 33.59 37.86 -4.74
C ASP A 254 32.29 37.94 -3.93
N THR A 255 31.16 37.84 -4.63
CA THR A 255 29.82 37.94 -4.05
C THR A 255 29.38 36.67 -3.31
N GLU A 256 30.06 35.53 -3.51
CA GLU A 256 29.67 34.25 -2.91
C GLU A 256 30.23 34.08 -1.49
N VAL A 257 31.37 34.72 -1.17
CA VAL A 257 32.08 34.54 0.12
C VAL A 257 31.97 35.75 1.07
N SER A 258 31.21 36.79 0.68
CA SER A 258 30.92 38.02 1.45
C SER A 258 32.11 38.70 2.17
N PRO A 259 33.30 38.89 1.57
CA PRO A 259 34.33 39.73 2.19
C PRO A 259 34.06 41.21 1.90
N ILE A 260 34.21 42.07 2.90
CA ILE A 260 34.09 43.52 2.70
C ILE A 260 35.25 44.02 1.84
N TYR A 261 34.95 44.64 0.69
CA TYR A 261 35.92 45.27 -0.20
C TYR A 261 36.01 46.77 0.01
N TYR A 262 37.24 47.28 -0.01
CA TYR A 262 37.57 48.70 0.10
C TYR A 262 38.19 49.16 -1.22
N PHE A 263 37.52 50.08 -1.92
CA PHE A 263 38.00 50.65 -3.17
C PHE A 263 38.57 52.05 -2.96
N TYR A 264 39.69 52.32 -3.60
CA TYR A 264 40.42 53.58 -3.53
C TYR A 264 40.67 54.10 -4.94
N VAL A 265 40.64 55.41 -5.11
CA VAL A 265 40.95 56.07 -6.39
C VAL A 265 42.11 57.03 -6.21
N THR A 266 43.05 57.02 -7.16
CA THR A 266 44.05 58.08 -7.33
C THR A 266 43.84 58.75 -8.69
N ALA A 267 44.15 60.04 -8.79
CA ALA A 267 44.28 60.74 -10.06
C ALA A 267 45.74 60.69 -10.51
N TYR A 268 45.99 60.68 -11.82
CA TYR A 268 47.35 60.78 -12.36
C TYR A 268 47.48 61.81 -13.47
N ASP A 269 48.65 62.44 -13.55
CA ASP A 269 48.99 63.47 -14.53
C ASP A 269 49.62 62.88 -15.81
N SER A 270 49.99 63.76 -16.75
CA SER A 270 50.59 63.35 -18.03
C SER A 270 51.98 62.70 -17.92
N GLU A 271 52.65 62.87 -16.78
CA GLU A 271 53.94 62.27 -16.47
C GLU A 271 53.77 60.93 -15.71
N GLY A 272 52.54 60.60 -15.31
CA GLY A 272 52.17 59.40 -14.58
C GLY A 272 52.33 59.51 -13.07
N ASN A 273 52.54 60.71 -12.52
CA ASN A 273 52.56 60.92 -11.08
C ASN A 273 51.15 60.79 -10.52
N GLU A 274 51.02 60.17 -9.35
CA GLU A 274 49.72 59.91 -8.72
C GLU A 274 49.45 60.81 -7.51
N SER A 275 48.17 61.15 -7.31
CA SER A 275 47.69 61.75 -6.08
C SER A 275 47.76 60.77 -4.90
N PHE A 276 47.47 61.27 -3.70
CA PHE A 276 47.11 60.40 -2.58
C PHE A 276 45.83 59.61 -2.87
N PHE A 277 45.67 58.47 -2.20
CA PHE A 277 44.44 57.69 -2.24
C PHE A 277 43.25 58.49 -1.70
N SER A 278 42.08 58.32 -2.33
CA SER A 278 40.80 58.75 -1.77
C SER A 278 40.49 58.03 -0.45
N GLU A 279 39.49 58.55 0.28
CA GLU A 279 38.80 57.73 1.27
C GLU A 279 38.18 56.49 0.59
N PRO A 280 38.15 55.33 1.28
CA PRO A 280 37.65 54.11 0.68
C PRO A 280 36.14 54.15 0.47
N THR A 281 35.67 53.72 -0.69
CA THR A 281 34.28 53.30 -0.88
C THR A 281 34.17 51.82 -0.53
N ILE A 282 33.18 51.48 0.29
CA ILE A 282 33.01 50.14 0.86
C ILE A 282 31.89 49.42 0.10
N TYR A 283 32.19 48.23 -0.41
CA TYR A 283 31.21 47.32 -1.00
C TYR A 283 31.18 45.99 -0.23
N PRO A 284 29.98 45.43 0.00
CA PRO A 284 29.82 44.13 0.62
C PRO A 284 30.24 42.97 -0.30
#